data_AF-A0A6N8H009-F1
#
_entry.id   AF-A0A6N8H009-F1
#
_cell.length_a   1.000
_cell.length_b   1.000
_cell.length_c   1.000
_cell.angle_alpha   90.00
_cell.angle_beta   90.00
_cell.angle_gamma   90.00
#
_symmetry.space_group_name_H-M   'P 1'
#
loop_
_entity.id
_entity.type
_entity.pdbx_description
1 polymer ?
#
loop_
_entity_poly.entity_id
_entity_poly.type
_entity_poly.pdbx_seq_one_letter_code
_entity_poly.pdbx_strand_id
1 'polypeptide(L)'
;MKNFFSLLLALMFSCTFTVCAFAAEPYAENSNPPTLQDTLQEILDNPTYSNAYKEAAKKKCDYLMSVRDSGPSALTRASNSMTIYVPHTRQPNGVSCGPSTVRQTLAHYGLVKNLSTIMSEMSDASKPATYCYSPTNGIFEISKMFYYINTSLYGEGGDPTGVVYMALWKNGAYTSSQQMLNMMASVISNNNPPILHTGAIQGTKRTSYNDTSKWPINISSGHFMSVSGYNLSNATIQVTDPDVTNQQSSSSYSSGKYYINSSVVYSTCDYFAA
;
A
#
# COMPACT_ATOMS: atom_id res chain seq x y z
N MET A 1 3.63 63.91 6.38
CA MET A 1 3.35 62.65 5.65
C MET A 1 4.61 61.79 5.48
N LYS A 2 5.21 61.29 6.57
CA LYS A 2 6.27 60.26 6.52
C LYS A 2 6.23 59.24 7.66
N ASN A 3 5.27 59.35 8.60
CA ASN A 3 5.23 58.49 9.80
C ASN A 3 3.95 57.64 9.92
N PHE A 4 3.13 57.55 8.87
CA PHE A 4 1.91 56.70 8.87
C PHE A 4 2.01 55.45 7.98
N PHE A 5 3.05 55.36 7.14
CA PHE A 5 3.24 54.20 6.25
C PHE A 5 4.06 53.06 6.86
N SER A 6 4.81 53.31 7.93
CA SER A 6 5.62 52.26 8.58
C SER A 6 4.85 51.44 9.62
N LEU A 7 3.65 51.88 10.03
CA LEU A 7 2.85 51.15 11.01
C LEU A 7 1.90 50.12 10.36
N LEU A 8 1.58 50.29 9.07
CA LEU A 8 0.75 49.34 8.32
C LEU A 8 1.56 48.14 7.78
N LEU A 9 2.88 48.28 7.64
CA LEU A 9 3.77 47.20 7.17
C LEU A 9 4.21 46.27 8.31
N ALA A 10 4.11 46.72 9.56
CA ALA A 10 4.39 45.90 10.75
C ALA A 10 3.18 45.07 11.22
N LEU A 11 1.99 45.28 10.62
CA LEU A 11 0.76 44.57 10.97
C LEU A 11 0.38 43.45 9.96
N MET A 12 1.33 43.03 9.12
CA MET A 12 1.13 42.02 8.06
C MET A 12 2.03 40.79 8.23
N PHE A 13 2.61 40.56 9.42
CA PHE A 13 3.50 39.43 9.65
C PHE A 13 3.39 38.84 11.06
N SER A 14 2.17 38.54 11.49
CA SER A 14 1.95 37.63 12.63
C SER A 14 0.55 37.01 12.59
N CYS A 15 0.13 36.51 11.42
CA CYS A 15 -0.67 35.29 11.45
C CYS A 15 0.26 34.17 11.87
N THR A 16 0.55 34.08 13.18
CA THR A 16 0.92 32.81 13.77
C THR A 16 -0.24 31.88 13.46
N PHE A 17 -0.10 31.10 12.39
CA PHE A 17 -0.74 29.81 12.36
C PHE A 17 -0.26 29.14 13.64
N THR A 18 -1.11 29.14 14.66
CA THR A 18 -1.07 28.08 15.65
C THR A 18 -1.31 26.83 14.83
N VAL A 19 -0.25 26.29 14.25
CA VAL A 19 -0.19 24.90 13.88
C VAL A 19 -0.34 24.24 15.23
N CYS A 20 -1.57 23.84 15.56
CA CYS A 20 -1.73 22.85 16.59
C CYS A 20 -0.79 21.73 16.15
N ALA A 21 0.32 21.57 16.88
CA ALA A 21 1.09 20.35 16.86
C ALA A 21 0.15 19.30 17.45
N PHE A 22 -0.83 18.87 16.65
CA PHE A 22 -1.51 17.63 16.84
C PHE A 22 -0.41 16.61 16.63
N ALA A 23 0.17 16.17 17.75
CA ALA A 23 0.79 14.88 17.81
C ALA A 23 -0.17 13.95 17.07
N ALA A 24 0.25 13.46 15.90
CA ALA A 24 -0.44 12.36 15.29
C ALA A 24 -0.41 11.27 16.35
N GLU A 25 -1.55 11.02 17.00
CA GLU A 25 -1.63 9.85 17.83
C GLU A 25 -1.34 8.69 16.88
N PRO A 26 -0.27 7.92 17.15
CA PRO A 26 -0.08 6.68 16.43
C PRO A 26 -1.38 5.90 16.59
N TYR A 27 -1.65 5.01 15.64
CA TYR A 27 -2.56 3.91 15.91
C TYR A 27 -2.24 3.42 17.32
N ALA A 28 -3.18 3.56 18.26
CA ALA A 28 -2.92 3.21 19.64
C ALA A 28 -2.40 1.78 19.59
N GLU A 29 -1.18 1.54 20.11
CA GLU A 29 -0.51 0.23 20.17
C GLU A 29 -1.40 -0.88 20.79
N ASN A 30 -2.58 -0.53 21.29
CA ASN A 30 -3.57 -1.36 21.98
C ASN A 30 -4.84 -1.72 21.19
N SER A 31 -4.98 -1.36 19.91
CA SER A 31 -6.07 -1.93 19.09
C SER A 31 -5.50 -3.06 18.23
N ASN A 32 -6.02 -4.27 18.44
CA ASN A 32 -5.64 -5.42 17.61
C ASN A 32 -5.87 -5.04 16.13
N PRO A 33 -4.89 -5.29 15.24
CA PRO A 33 -5.09 -5.05 13.83
C PRO A 33 -6.30 -5.87 13.35
N PRO A 34 -7.14 -5.31 12.46
CA PRO A 34 -8.38 -5.96 12.06
C PRO A 34 -8.07 -7.27 11.33
N THR A 35 -8.92 -8.27 11.56
CA THR A 35 -8.87 -9.52 10.83
C THR A 35 -9.40 -9.34 9.40
N LEU A 36 -9.20 -10.36 8.58
CA LEU A 36 -9.79 -10.40 7.25
C LEU A 36 -11.33 -10.40 7.32
N GLN A 37 -11.89 -11.02 8.35
CA GLN A 37 -13.32 -11.05 8.64
C GLN A 37 -13.83 -9.67 9.06
N ASP A 38 -13.08 -8.92 9.86
CA ASP A 38 -13.44 -7.53 10.24
C ASP A 38 -13.49 -6.65 8.98
N THR A 39 -12.51 -6.81 8.09
CA THR A 39 -12.47 -6.11 6.79
C THR A 39 -13.65 -6.51 5.88
N LEU A 40 -14.02 -7.79 5.87
CA LEU A 40 -15.21 -8.25 5.15
C LEU A 40 -16.47 -7.62 5.72
N GLN A 41 -16.62 -7.62 7.05
CA GLN A 41 -17.80 -7.10 7.71
C GLN A 41 -17.99 -5.61 7.43
N GLU A 42 -16.91 -4.83 7.43
CA GLU A 42 -16.93 -3.42 7.01
C GLU A 42 -17.46 -3.24 5.57
N ILE A 43 -17.06 -4.11 4.64
CA ILE A 43 -17.58 -4.11 3.28
C ILE A 43 -19.07 -4.48 3.24
N LEU A 44 -19.49 -5.47 4.03
CA LEU A 44 -20.88 -5.91 4.04
C LEU A 44 -21.82 -4.87 4.65
N ASP A 45 -21.37 -4.15 5.69
CA ASP A 45 -22.15 -3.14 6.40
C ASP A 45 -22.23 -1.81 5.65
N ASN A 46 -21.32 -1.55 4.71
CA ASN A 46 -21.32 -0.31 3.97
C ASN A 46 -22.52 -0.25 2.99
N PRO A 47 -23.43 0.74 3.13
CA PRO A 47 -24.63 0.84 2.30
C PRO A 47 -24.34 1.37 0.89
N THR A 48 -23.18 1.98 0.66
CA THR A 48 -22.80 2.54 -0.66
C THR A 48 -22.28 1.47 -1.62
N TYR A 49 -21.87 0.32 -1.09
CA TYR A 49 -21.34 -0.78 -1.89
C TYR A 49 -22.45 -1.63 -2.51
N SER A 50 -22.27 -1.98 -3.79
CA SER A 50 -23.20 -2.84 -4.52
C SER A 50 -23.20 -4.28 -3.99
N ASN A 51 -24.33 -4.99 -4.17
CA ASN A 51 -24.42 -6.40 -3.79
C ASN A 51 -23.38 -7.27 -4.53
N ALA A 52 -23.09 -6.95 -5.80
CA ALA A 52 -22.09 -7.66 -6.57
C ALA A 52 -20.69 -7.53 -5.95
N TYR A 53 -20.32 -6.34 -5.51
CA TYR A 53 -19.05 -6.10 -4.81
C TYR A 53 -18.99 -6.86 -3.48
N LYS A 54 -20.08 -6.84 -2.70
CA LYS A 54 -20.17 -7.59 -1.44
C LYS A 54 -19.99 -9.10 -1.64
N GLU A 55 -20.59 -9.67 -2.67
CA GLU A 55 -20.42 -11.09 -3.01
C GLU A 55 -19.00 -11.40 -3.50
N ALA A 56 -18.38 -10.51 -4.26
CA ALA A 56 -16.98 -10.67 -4.65
C ALA A 56 -16.03 -10.60 -3.45
N ALA A 57 -16.31 -9.71 -2.48
CA ALA A 57 -15.53 -9.59 -1.25
C ALA A 57 -15.62 -10.85 -0.39
N LYS A 58 -16.80 -11.49 -0.29
CA LYS A 58 -16.95 -12.80 0.38
C LYS A 58 -16.09 -13.87 -0.27
N LYS A 59 -16.19 -14.03 -1.60
CA LYS A 59 -15.36 -14.99 -2.36
C LYS A 59 -13.86 -14.74 -2.18
N LYS A 60 -13.47 -13.46 -2.15
CA LYS A 60 -12.08 -13.07 -1.93
C LYS A 60 -11.61 -13.41 -0.52
N CYS A 61 -12.43 -13.13 0.48
CA CYS A 61 -12.16 -13.51 1.87
C CYS A 61 -11.98 -15.03 2.00
N ASP A 62 -12.92 -15.82 1.47
CA ASP A 62 -12.86 -17.28 1.50
C ASP A 62 -11.58 -17.82 0.82
N TYR A 63 -11.23 -17.25 -0.35
CA TYR A 63 -10.00 -17.60 -1.06
C TYR A 63 -8.76 -17.32 -0.19
N LEU A 64 -8.65 -16.10 0.35
CA LEU A 64 -7.50 -15.71 1.17
C LEU A 64 -7.38 -16.54 2.46
N MET A 65 -8.50 -16.88 3.09
CA MET A 65 -8.54 -17.83 4.22
C MET A 65 -8.06 -19.22 3.81
N SER A 66 -8.53 -19.73 2.65
CA SER A 66 -8.12 -21.05 2.16
C SER A 66 -6.61 -21.13 1.89
N VAL A 67 -6.02 -20.06 1.35
CA VAL A 67 -4.57 -19.95 1.11
C VAL A 67 -3.80 -19.91 2.43
N ARG A 68 -4.30 -19.15 3.42
CA ARG A 68 -3.70 -19.10 4.76
C ARG A 68 -3.67 -20.50 5.41
N ASP A 69 -4.80 -21.20 5.36
CA ASP A 69 -5.01 -22.45 6.11
C ASP A 69 -4.37 -23.66 5.40
N SER A 70 -4.37 -23.68 4.07
CA SER A 70 -3.82 -24.80 3.28
C SER A 70 -2.33 -24.63 2.96
N GLY A 71 -1.77 -23.44 3.18
CA GLY A 71 -0.38 -23.12 2.83
C GLY A 71 -0.08 -23.36 1.33
N PRO A 72 1.15 -23.73 0.96
CA PRO A 72 1.54 -23.88 -0.44
C PRO A 72 0.79 -25.01 -1.18
N SER A 73 0.03 -25.87 -0.48
CA SER A 73 -0.85 -26.85 -1.14
C SER A 73 -2.07 -26.21 -1.83
N ALA A 74 -2.43 -24.97 -1.47
CA ALA A 74 -3.36 -24.14 -2.24
C ALA A 74 -2.76 -23.64 -3.57
N LEU A 75 -1.42 -23.69 -3.72
CA LEU A 75 -0.74 -23.35 -4.97
C LEU A 75 -0.87 -24.53 -5.95
N THR A 76 -2.07 -24.78 -6.46
CA THR A 76 -2.26 -25.76 -7.56
C THR A 76 -1.51 -25.36 -8.84
N ARG A 77 -0.86 -24.17 -8.86
CA ARG A 77 -0.36 -23.52 -10.08
C ARG A 77 0.87 -22.62 -9.95
N ALA A 78 1.57 -22.59 -8.80
CA ALA A 78 2.72 -21.69 -8.68
C ALA A 78 3.96 -22.29 -9.31
N SER A 79 4.40 -21.69 -10.42
CA SER A 79 5.78 -21.80 -10.87
C SER A 79 6.73 -21.42 -9.73
N ASN A 80 7.92 -22.00 -9.70
CA ASN A 80 8.92 -21.67 -8.68
C ASN A 80 9.25 -20.16 -8.61
N SER A 81 9.07 -19.44 -9.71
CA SER A 81 9.09 -17.98 -9.76
C SER A 81 8.08 -17.46 -10.78
N MET A 82 7.55 -16.26 -10.53
CA MET A 82 6.67 -15.55 -11.46
C MET A 82 6.80 -14.05 -11.25
N THR A 83 6.61 -13.29 -12.33
CA THR A 83 6.48 -11.83 -12.30
C THR A 83 5.26 -11.41 -13.10
N ILE A 84 4.56 -10.39 -12.64
CA ILE A 84 3.45 -9.74 -13.33
C ILE A 84 3.84 -8.28 -13.63
N TYR A 85 3.22 -7.71 -14.67
CA TYR A 85 3.54 -6.36 -15.09
C TYR A 85 2.87 -5.32 -14.18
N VAL A 86 3.59 -4.81 -13.18
CA VAL A 86 3.21 -3.57 -12.49
C VAL A 86 4.07 -2.43 -13.04
N PRO A 87 3.50 -1.38 -13.65
CA PRO A 87 4.28 -0.25 -14.16
C PRO A 87 4.86 0.55 -12.99
N HIS A 88 6.10 1.03 -13.14
CA HIS A 88 6.66 1.95 -12.18
C HIS A 88 6.26 3.38 -12.51
N THR A 89 5.65 4.04 -11.54
CA THR A 89 5.52 5.50 -11.50
C THR A 89 6.21 6.01 -10.25
N ARG A 90 7.26 6.78 -10.46
CA ARG A 90 8.00 7.49 -9.41
C ARG A 90 7.09 8.41 -8.62
N GLN A 91 7.16 8.36 -7.29
CA GLN A 91 6.52 9.35 -6.45
C GLN A 91 7.26 10.70 -6.54
N PRO A 92 6.54 11.82 -6.74
CA PRO A 92 7.13 13.14 -6.61
C PRO A 92 7.68 13.36 -5.19
N ASN A 93 8.72 14.18 -5.06
CA ASN A 93 9.29 14.53 -3.75
C ASN A 93 8.21 15.18 -2.87
N GLY A 94 8.02 14.67 -1.66
CA GLY A 94 7.01 15.17 -0.72
C GLY A 94 5.58 14.67 -0.98
N VAL A 95 5.36 13.80 -1.98
CA VAL A 95 4.08 13.10 -2.19
C VAL A 95 4.13 11.72 -1.53
N SER A 96 3.01 11.31 -0.93
CA SER A 96 2.89 10.01 -0.26
C SER A 96 3.02 8.83 -1.23
N CYS A 97 3.66 7.78 -0.75
CA CYS A 97 3.80 6.48 -1.40
C CYS A 97 2.45 5.78 -1.68
N GLY A 98 1.40 6.09 -0.91
CA GLY A 98 0.06 5.51 -1.07
C GLY A 98 -0.56 5.77 -2.45
N PRO A 99 -0.84 7.02 -2.84
CA PRO A 99 -1.39 7.35 -4.17
C PRO A 99 -0.53 6.86 -5.33
N SER A 100 0.79 6.90 -5.16
CA SER A 100 1.71 6.41 -6.19
C SER A 100 1.56 4.90 -6.36
N THR A 101 1.42 4.16 -5.27
CA THR A 101 1.16 2.71 -5.29
C THR A 101 -0.21 2.40 -5.88
N VAL A 102 -1.27 3.13 -5.50
CA VAL A 102 -2.61 3.02 -6.12
C VAL A 102 -2.54 3.20 -7.63
N ARG A 103 -1.81 4.22 -8.09
CA ARG A 103 -1.64 4.49 -9.52
C ARG A 103 -0.97 3.31 -10.24
N GLN A 104 0.07 2.73 -9.64
CA GLN A 104 0.75 1.56 -10.19
C GLN A 104 -0.19 0.35 -10.26
N THR A 105 -0.96 0.10 -9.19
CA THR A 105 -1.95 -0.98 -9.13
C THR A 105 -3.05 -0.81 -10.18
N LEU A 106 -3.65 0.37 -10.30
CA LEU A 106 -4.71 0.61 -11.30
C LEU A 106 -4.17 0.50 -12.72
N ALA A 107 -2.96 0.98 -12.97
CA ALA A 107 -2.33 0.87 -14.28
C ALA A 107 -1.97 -0.58 -14.66
N HIS A 108 -1.73 -1.48 -13.70
CA HIS A 108 -1.63 -2.93 -13.97
C HIS A 108 -2.91 -3.46 -14.63
N TYR A 109 -4.07 -2.98 -14.20
CA TYR A 109 -5.38 -3.33 -14.77
C TYR A 109 -5.76 -2.48 -15.99
N GLY A 110 -4.84 -1.69 -16.56
CA GLY A 110 -5.10 -0.82 -17.70
C GLY A 110 -5.85 0.47 -17.36
N LEU A 111 -6.11 0.75 -16.08
CA LEU A 111 -6.78 1.97 -15.62
C LEU A 111 -5.75 3.05 -15.31
N VAL A 112 -5.34 3.79 -16.34
CA VAL A 112 -4.36 4.87 -16.21
C VAL A 112 -5.04 6.14 -15.69
N LYS A 113 -4.76 6.49 -14.42
CA LYS A 113 -5.23 7.72 -13.78
C LYS A 113 -4.07 8.67 -13.45
N ASN A 114 -4.38 9.97 -13.46
CA ASN A 114 -3.44 11.01 -13.03
C ASN A 114 -3.27 10.99 -11.51
N LEU A 115 -2.04 11.21 -11.03
CA LEU A 115 -1.73 11.18 -9.60
C LEU A 115 -2.52 12.25 -8.82
N SER A 116 -2.67 13.45 -9.37
CA SER A 116 -3.45 14.53 -8.75
C SER A 116 -4.92 14.16 -8.57
N THR A 117 -5.52 13.48 -9.55
CA THR A 117 -6.90 12.97 -9.46
C THR A 117 -7.03 11.94 -8.34
N ILE A 118 -6.12 10.96 -8.29
CA ILE A 118 -6.10 9.95 -7.22
C ILE A 118 -5.98 10.62 -5.85
N MET A 119 -5.04 11.55 -5.69
CA MET A 119 -4.85 12.28 -4.43
C MET A 119 -6.11 13.05 -4.02
N SER A 120 -6.73 13.79 -4.95
CA SER A 120 -7.96 14.54 -4.69
C SER A 120 -9.11 13.61 -4.28
N GLU A 121 -9.34 12.54 -5.03
CA GLU A 121 -10.44 11.62 -4.78
C GLU A 121 -10.22 10.80 -3.50
N MET A 122 -8.97 10.46 -3.15
CA MET A 122 -8.66 9.80 -1.88
C MET A 122 -8.71 10.76 -0.68
N SER A 123 -8.61 12.08 -0.90
CA SER A 123 -8.73 13.08 0.18
C SER A 123 -10.18 13.43 0.54
N ASP A 124 -11.16 12.91 -0.21
CA ASP A 124 -12.58 13.18 -0.01
C ASP A 124 -13.07 12.69 1.35
N ALA A 125 -13.57 13.61 2.16
CA ALA A 125 -14.10 13.36 3.49
C ALA A 125 -15.40 12.54 3.49
N SER A 126 -16.12 12.47 2.37
CA SER A 126 -17.34 11.66 2.27
C SER A 126 -17.06 10.15 2.12
N LYS A 127 -15.79 9.75 1.96
CA LYS A 127 -15.40 8.35 1.75
C LYS A 127 -15.08 7.65 3.07
N PRO A 128 -15.33 6.32 3.17
CA PRO A 128 -15.11 5.55 4.40
C PRO A 128 -13.68 5.69 4.96
N ALA A 129 -13.61 6.10 6.22
CA ALA A 129 -12.41 6.39 6.98
C ALA A 129 -12.39 5.51 8.23
N THR A 130 -11.57 4.46 8.24
CA THR A 130 -11.63 3.43 9.29
C THR A 130 -10.26 3.21 9.94
N TYR A 131 -9.18 3.37 9.18
CA TYR A 131 -7.82 3.12 9.65
C TYR A 131 -6.89 4.28 9.31
N CYS A 132 -6.43 5.01 10.33
CA CYS A 132 -5.49 6.10 10.20
C CYS A 132 -4.05 5.59 10.34
N TYR A 133 -3.24 5.67 9.28
CA TYR A 133 -1.78 5.63 9.42
C TYR A 133 -1.25 7.04 9.16
N SER A 134 -0.55 7.62 10.15
CA SER A 134 0.02 8.96 10.05
C SER A 134 1.53 8.92 10.21
N PRO A 135 2.23 9.50 9.24
CA PRO A 135 3.41 10.29 9.54
C PRO A 135 3.31 11.63 8.82
N THR A 136 2.78 12.61 9.55
CA THR A 136 3.17 14.04 9.55
C THR A 136 3.06 14.87 8.25
N ASN A 137 2.78 14.32 7.06
CA ASN A 137 2.76 15.10 5.81
C ASN A 137 1.60 14.77 4.84
N GLY A 138 0.57 14.07 5.28
CA GLY A 138 -0.58 13.73 4.45
C GLY A 138 -1.25 12.48 4.98
N ILE A 139 -2.44 12.65 5.52
CA ILE A 139 -3.28 11.57 6.04
C ILE A 139 -3.54 10.58 4.89
N PHE A 140 -3.03 9.35 4.99
CA PHE A 140 -3.43 8.27 4.08
C PHE A 140 -4.09 7.17 4.89
N GLU A 141 -5.42 7.16 4.82
CA GLU A 141 -6.24 6.12 5.41
C GLU A 141 -6.29 4.91 4.48
N ILE A 142 -5.97 3.76 5.04
CA ILE A 142 -5.90 2.49 4.33
C ILE A 142 -7.26 2.15 3.71
N SER A 143 -8.34 2.41 4.46
CA SER A 143 -9.72 2.22 4.01
C SER A 143 -10.05 3.05 2.77
N LYS A 144 -9.62 4.32 2.71
CA LYS A 144 -9.82 5.18 1.53
C LYS A 144 -9.04 4.68 0.32
N MET A 145 -7.84 4.14 0.54
CA MET A 145 -7.04 3.53 -0.52
C MET A 145 -7.74 2.32 -1.14
N PHE A 146 -8.23 1.38 -0.33
CA PHE A 146 -8.93 0.21 -0.85
C PHE A 146 -10.30 0.55 -1.40
N TYR A 147 -11.05 1.43 -0.75
CA TYR A 147 -12.30 1.98 -1.31
C TYR A 147 -12.04 2.50 -2.73
N TYR A 148 -10.99 3.31 -2.90
CA TYR A 148 -10.64 3.89 -4.19
C TYR A 148 -10.26 2.85 -5.25
N ILE A 149 -9.39 1.90 -4.90
CA ILE A 149 -8.98 0.82 -5.81
C ILE A 149 -10.20 -0.01 -6.20
N ASN A 150 -10.97 -0.48 -5.22
CA ASN A 150 -12.08 -1.38 -5.44
C ASN A 150 -13.20 -0.72 -6.24
N THR A 151 -13.59 0.51 -5.92
CA THR A 151 -14.58 1.26 -6.73
C THR A 151 -14.08 1.56 -8.13
N SER A 152 -12.77 1.80 -8.32
CA SER A 152 -12.18 1.99 -9.64
C SER A 152 -12.17 0.71 -10.48
N LEU A 153 -11.97 -0.46 -9.85
CA LEU A 153 -11.94 -1.76 -10.54
C LEU A 153 -13.34 -2.34 -10.82
N TYR A 154 -14.30 -2.08 -9.93
CA TYR A 154 -15.67 -2.60 -10.06
C TYR A 154 -16.62 -1.70 -10.88
N GLY A 155 -16.39 -0.38 -10.90
CA GLY A 155 -17.30 0.58 -11.50
C GLY A 155 -18.69 0.62 -10.83
N GLU A 156 -19.56 1.53 -11.27
CA GLU A 156 -20.97 1.61 -10.81
C GLU A 156 -21.87 0.54 -11.47
N GLY A 157 -21.39 -0.18 -12.49
CA GLY A 157 -22.19 -1.06 -13.36
C GLY A 157 -21.99 -2.57 -13.21
N GLY A 158 -21.14 -3.03 -12.28
CA GLY A 158 -20.83 -4.46 -12.13
C GLY A 158 -19.57 -4.91 -12.89
N ASP A 159 -19.05 -6.04 -12.42
CA ASP A 159 -17.65 -6.50 -12.43
C ASP A 159 -16.99 -6.80 -13.79
N PRO A 160 -15.99 -6.02 -14.26
CA PRO A 160 -15.17 -6.38 -15.41
C PRO A 160 -13.86 -7.13 -15.07
N THR A 161 -13.46 -7.31 -13.79
CA THR A 161 -12.11 -7.83 -13.44
C THR A 161 -12.08 -9.00 -12.43
N GLY A 162 -13.06 -9.15 -11.56
CA GLY A 162 -13.11 -10.16 -10.50
C GLY A 162 -12.27 -9.84 -9.26
N VAL A 163 -11.68 -8.63 -9.15
CA VAL A 163 -10.65 -8.35 -8.13
C VAL A 163 -11.12 -7.37 -7.07
N VAL A 164 -11.27 -7.87 -5.83
CA VAL A 164 -11.38 -7.07 -4.60
C VAL A 164 -10.04 -7.06 -3.87
N TYR A 165 -9.59 -5.88 -3.45
CA TYR A 165 -8.51 -5.72 -2.48
C TYR A 165 -9.04 -5.68 -1.05
N MET A 166 -8.50 -6.56 -0.21
CA MET A 166 -8.72 -6.58 1.24
C MET A 166 -7.38 -6.55 1.96
N ALA A 167 -7.29 -5.92 3.14
CA ALA A 167 -6.07 -6.00 3.94
C ALA A 167 -5.95 -7.35 4.66
N LEU A 168 -4.73 -7.88 4.65
CA LEU A 168 -4.29 -9.02 5.41
C LEU A 168 -3.20 -8.58 6.38
N TRP A 169 -3.61 -8.29 7.62
CA TRP A 169 -2.70 -7.90 8.67
C TRP A 169 -1.85 -9.06 9.13
N LYS A 170 -0.53 -8.84 9.27
CA LYS A 170 0.46 -9.86 9.62
C LYS A 170 -0.02 -10.74 10.78
N ASN A 171 -0.43 -10.12 11.89
CA ASN A 171 -0.86 -10.83 13.11
C ASN A 171 -2.19 -11.60 12.99
N GLY A 172 -2.92 -11.49 11.88
CA GLY A 172 -4.14 -12.27 11.59
C GLY A 172 -4.06 -13.14 10.32
N ALA A 173 -3.04 -12.94 9.49
CA ALA A 173 -2.95 -13.53 8.16
C ALA A 173 -1.79 -14.52 7.99
N TYR A 174 -0.63 -14.30 8.62
CA TYR A 174 0.53 -15.20 8.47
C TYR A 174 1.52 -15.06 9.64
N THR A 175 2.09 -16.19 10.07
CA THR A 175 2.97 -16.25 11.25
C THR A 175 4.45 -16.49 10.91
N SER A 176 4.79 -16.60 9.63
CA SER A 176 6.17 -16.77 9.16
C SER A 176 6.42 -16.09 7.81
N SER A 177 7.69 -15.78 7.52
CA SER A 177 8.10 -15.24 6.22
C SER A 177 7.78 -16.18 5.06
N GLN A 178 7.87 -17.50 5.27
CA GLN A 178 7.52 -18.49 4.25
C GLN A 178 6.01 -18.51 3.98
N GLN A 179 5.18 -18.43 5.02
CA GLN A 179 3.73 -18.36 4.84
C GLN A 179 3.33 -17.08 4.10
N MET A 180 3.91 -15.93 4.47
CA MET A 180 3.72 -14.67 3.76
C MET A 180 4.10 -14.78 2.27
N LEU A 181 5.26 -15.38 1.98
CA LEU A 181 5.73 -15.59 0.61
C LEU A 181 4.76 -16.49 -0.18
N ASN A 182 4.26 -17.58 0.41
CA ASN A 182 3.29 -18.47 -0.22
C ASN A 182 1.97 -17.76 -0.50
N MET A 183 1.51 -16.90 0.42
CA MET A 183 0.29 -16.10 0.22
C MET A 183 0.47 -15.10 -0.92
N MET A 184 1.57 -14.35 -0.96
CA MET A 184 1.88 -13.44 -2.07
C MET A 184 2.01 -14.19 -3.39
N ALA A 185 2.65 -15.36 -3.39
CA ALA A 185 2.76 -16.21 -4.58
C ALA A 185 1.38 -16.66 -5.09
N SER A 186 0.46 -17.01 -4.19
CA SER A 186 -0.92 -17.40 -4.53
C SER A 186 -1.67 -16.25 -5.20
N VAL A 187 -1.54 -15.03 -4.65
CA VAL A 187 -2.21 -13.84 -5.18
C VAL A 187 -1.63 -13.44 -6.54
N ILE A 188 -0.29 -13.39 -6.66
CA ILE A 188 0.41 -13.04 -7.90
C ILE A 188 0.11 -14.04 -9.02
N SER A 189 -0.03 -15.33 -8.69
CA SER A 189 -0.35 -16.37 -9.68
C SER A 189 -1.75 -16.20 -10.30
N ASN A 190 -2.61 -15.39 -9.69
CA ASN A 190 -3.90 -14.97 -10.24
C ASN A 190 -3.84 -13.62 -10.96
N ASN A 191 -2.65 -13.14 -11.32
CA ASN A 191 -2.43 -11.85 -11.96
C ASN A 191 -3.05 -10.68 -11.17
N ASN A 192 -2.90 -10.73 -9.85
CA ASN A 192 -3.29 -9.66 -8.94
C ASN A 192 -2.03 -9.22 -8.18
N PRO A 193 -1.60 -7.94 -8.28
CA PRO A 193 -0.45 -7.43 -7.53
C PRO A 193 -0.84 -7.09 -6.10
N PRO A 194 -0.28 -7.79 -5.08
CA PRO A 194 -0.45 -7.37 -3.70
C PRO A 194 0.08 -5.95 -3.48
N ILE A 195 -0.55 -5.18 -2.60
CA ILE A 195 0.00 -3.93 -2.09
C ILE A 195 0.65 -4.21 -0.73
N LEU A 196 1.93 -3.93 -0.60
CA LEU A 196 2.67 -4.07 0.65
C LEU A 196 2.64 -2.74 1.42
N HIS A 197 2.39 -2.83 2.73
CA HIS A 197 2.73 -1.76 3.66
C HIS A 197 3.82 -2.25 4.60
N THR A 198 4.92 -1.50 4.67
CA THR A 198 5.95 -1.70 5.69
C THR A 198 5.89 -0.56 6.69
N GLY A 199 6.18 -0.85 7.96
CA GLY A 199 6.54 0.17 8.94
C GLY A 199 7.88 0.83 8.60
N ALA A 200 8.48 1.48 9.60
CA ALA A 200 9.76 2.16 9.41
C ALA A 200 10.85 1.20 8.92
N ILE A 201 11.52 1.58 7.84
CA ILE A 201 12.69 0.88 7.31
C ILE A 201 13.92 1.65 7.77
N GLN A 202 14.49 1.21 8.88
CA GLN A 202 15.65 1.82 9.51
C GLN A 202 16.84 0.86 9.47
N GLY A 203 18.02 1.38 9.18
CA GLY A 203 19.26 0.60 9.16
C GLY A 203 20.19 0.95 7.99
N THR A 204 21.14 0.06 7.76
CA THR A 204 22.11 0.20 6.67
C THR A 204 21.45 -0.21 5.35
N LYS A 205 21.32 0.74 4.42
CA LYS A 205 20.87 0.46 3.05
C LYS A 205 21.82 -0.55 2.39
N ARG A 206 21.29 -1.43 1.55
CA ARG A 206 22.16 -2.25 0.70
C ARG A 206 23.00 -1.38 -0.22
N THR A 207 24.24 -1.81 -0.48
CA THR A 207 25.19 -1.13 -1.38
C THR A 207 25.32 -1.82 -2.74
N SER A 208 24.79 -3.04 -2.87
CA SER A 208 24.74 -3.80 -4.12
C SER A 208 23.30 -4.07 -4.51
N TYR A 209 22.97 -3.95 -5.80
CA TYR A 209 21.63 -4.25 -6.32
C TYR A 209 21.20 -5.70 -6.05
N ASN A 210 22.15 -6.63 -6.05
CA ASN A 210 21.90 -8.06 -5.84
C ASN A 210 21.83 -8.46 -4.36
N ASP A 211 22.11 -7.55 -3.42
CA ASP A 211 21.95 -7.83 -1.99
C ASP A 211 20.46 -7.76 -1.62
N THR A 212 19.81 -8.91 -1.55
CA THR A 212 18.39 -9.00 -1.18
C THR A 212 18.19 -9.07 0.33
N SER A 213 19.25 -9.05 1.14
CA SER A 213 19.16 -9.17 2.60
C SER A 213 18.89 -7.84 3.32
N LYS A 214 18.89 -6.72 2.57
CA LYS A 214 18.70 -5.37 3.10
C LYS A 214 17.86 -4.53 2.15
N TRP A 215 17.11 -3.59 2.70
CA TRP A 215 16.34 -2.64 1.89
C TRP A 215 17.28 -1.68 1.13
N PRO A 216 16.93 -1.28 -0.11
CA PRO A 216 17.61 -0.20 -0.83
C PRO A 216 17.19 1.19 -0.39
N ILE A 217 16.17 1.32 0.43
CA ILE A 217 15.61 2.59 0.89
C ILE A 217 15.72 2.68 2.41
N ASN A 218 15.71 3.92 2.92
CA ASN A 218 15.43 4.18 4.34
C ASN A 218 14.17 5.02 4.39
N ILE A 219 13.22 4.61 5.21
CA ILE A 219 11.97 5.33 5.42
C ILE A 219 11.79 5.47 6.94
N SER A 220 11.64 6.71 7.42
CA SER A 220 11.47 6.99 8.84
C SER A 220 10.09 6.60 9.37
N SER A 221 9.16 6.25 8.48
CA SER A 221 7.77 5.91 8.76
C SER A 221 7.24 4.86 7.77
N GLY A 222 5.92 4.62 7.75
CA GLY A 222 5.30 3.63 6.87
C GLY A 222 5.50 3.90 5.38
N HIS A 223 5.61 2.84 4.59
CA HIS A 223 5.84 2.89 3.14
C HIS A 223 4.97 1.89 2.37
N PHE A 224 4.36 2.38 1.29
CA PHE A 224 3.55 1.60 0.38
C PHE A 224 4.31 1.24 -0.89
N MET A 225 4.19 -0.02 -1.31
CA MET A 225 4.78 -0.52 -2.55
C MET A 225 3.87 -1.58 -3.17
N SER A 226 3.92 -1.74 -4.48
CA SER A 226 3.27 -2.88 -5.13
C SER A 226 4.19 -4.09 -5.15
N VAL A 227 3.63 -5.29 -5.05
CA VAL A 227 4.35 -6.53 -5.25
C VAL A 227 4.10 -7.01 -6.68
N SER A 228 5.19 -7.26 -7.40
CA SER A 228 5.18 -7.56 -8.83
C SER A 228 5.74 -8.93 -9.17
N GLY A 229 6.22 -9.70 -8.19
CA GLY A 229 6.71 -11.05 -8.44
C GLY A 229 7.24 -11.74 -7.20
N TYR A 230 7.61 -13.00 -7.36
CA TYR A 230 8.18 -13.85 -6.30
C TYR A 230 9.16 -14.87 -6.88
N ASN A 231 10.01 -15.40 -5.99
CA ASN A 231 10.85 -16.57 -6.25
C ASN A 231 10.91 -17.42 -4.97
N LEU A 232 10.34 -18.61 -5.03
CA LEU A 232 10.22 -19.53 -3.91
C LEU A 232 11.59 -20.16 -3.54
N SER A 233 12.41 -20.52 -4.53
CA SER A 233 13.74 -21.10 -4.29
C SER A 233 14.69 -20.15 -3.58
N ASN A 234 14.64 -18.87 -3.94
CA ASN A 234 15.50 -17.84 -3.34
C ASN A 234 14.83 -17.15 -2.15
N ALA A 235 13.60 -17.53 -1.79
CA ALA A 235 12.78 -16.86 -0.77
C ALA A 235 12.74 -15.33 -0.94
N THR A 236 12.49 -14.85 -2.16
CA THR A 236 12.49 -13.40 -2.48
C THR A 236 11.17 -12.95 -3.08
N ILE A 237 10.88 -11.67 -2.87
CA ILE A 237 9.72 -10.94 -3.39
C ILE A 237 10.25 -9.82 -4.28
N GLN A 238 9.68 -9.67 -5.48
CA GLN A 238 9.94 -8.51 -6.33
C GLN A 238 8.91 -7.43 -6.02
N VAL A 239 9.37 -6.26 -5.61
CA VAL A 239 8.52 -5.08 -5.41
C VAL A 239 8.66 -4.12 -6.59
N THR A 240 7.62 -3.33 -6.83
CA THR A 240 7.64 -2.10 -7.61
C THR A 240 7.47 -0.95 -6.61
N ASP A 241 8.56 -0.24 -6.38
CA ASP A 241 8.67 0.77 -5.33
C ASP A 241 8.57 2.17 -5.94
N PRO A 242 7.61 3.01 -5.53
CA PRO A 242 7.49 4.36 -6.06
C PRO A 242 8.63 5.29 -5.64
N ASP A 243 9.36 5.01 -4.55
CA ASP A 243 10.37 5.92 -3.98
C ASP A 243 11.82 5.51 -4.26
N VAL A 244 12.08 4.27 -4.70
CA VAL A 244 13.46 3.77 -4.81
C VAL A 244 14.36 4.64 -5.69
N THR A 245 13.83 5.21 -6.76
CA THR A 245 14.58 6.12 -7.66
C THR A 245 14.88 7.49 -7.04
N ASN A 246 14.18 7.89 -5.97
CA ASN A 246 14.53 9.08 -5.20
C ASN A 246 15.71 8.83 -4.26
N GLN A 247 15.93 7.57 -3.88
CA GLN A 247 16.92 7.19 -2.87
C GLN A 247 18.15 6.49 -3.43
N GLN A 248 18.06 5.94 -4.64
CA GLN A 248 19.11 5.20 -5.32
C GLN A 248 19.40 5.82 -6.68
N SER A 249 20.67 6.16 -6.92
CA SER A 249 21.15 6.75 -8.18
C SER A 249 21.56 5.70 -9.22
N SER A 250 21.63 4.42 -8.85
CA SER A 250 22.02 3.34 -9.76
C SER A 250 20.94 3.08 -10.82
N SER A 251 21.38 2.95 -12.08
CA SER A 251 20.51 2.63 -13.23
C SER A 251 19.76 1.31 -13.08
N SER A 252 20.25 0.40 -12.23
CA SER A 252 19.57 -0.85 -11.91
C SER A 252 18.19 -0.64 -11.26
N TYR A 253 17.95 0.52 -10.64
CA TYR A 253 16.65 0.89 -10.06
C TYR A 253 15.77 1.72 -10.98
N SER A 254 16.17 1.99 -12.22
CA SER A 254 15.41 2.84 -13.16
C SER A 254 13.98 2.33 -13.44
N SER A 255 13.77 1.02 -13.32
CA SER A 255 12.45 0.38 -13.44
C SER A 255 11.61 0.46 -12.17
N GLY A 256 12.14 1.02 -11.08
CA GLY A 256 11.53 1.00 -9.75
C GLY A 256 11.44 -0.38 -9.10
N LYS A 257 12.00 -1.42 -9.74
CA LYS A 257 11.84 -2.81 -9.32
C LYS A 257 13.10 -3.36 -8.69
N TYR A 258 12.91 -4.20 -7.68
CA TYR A 258 14.00 -4.98 -7.09
C TYR A 258 13.47 -6.18 -6.32
N TYR A 259 14.33 -7.19 -6.16
CA TYR A 259 14.08 -8.29 -5.25
C TYR A 259 14.57 -7.96 -3.83
N ILE A 260 13.83 -8.48 -2.85
CA ILE A 260 14.13 -8.41 -1.42
C ILE A 260 13.75 -9.75 -0.76
N ASN A 261 14.54 -10.22 0.21
CA ASN A 261 14.27 -11.46 0.92
C ASN A 261 12.94 -11.38 1.67
N SER A 262 12.16 -12.46 1.63
CA SER A 262 10.87 -12.53 2.32
C SER A 262 11.00 -12.38 3.82
N SER A 263 12.13 -12.78 4.42
CA SER A 263 12.43 -12.54 5.85
C SER A 263 12.56 -11.05 6.18
N VAL A 264 13.17 -10.28 5.28
CA VAL A 264 13.36 -8.82 5.44
C VAL A 264 12.03 -8.09 5.26
N VAL A 265 11.23 -8.52 4.28
CA VAL A 265 9.85 -8.03 4.13
C VAL A 265 9.02 -8.38 5.36
N TYR A 266 9.11 -9.63 5.83
CA TYR A 266 8.33 -10.09 6.97
C TYR A 266 8.68 -9.31 8.24
N SER A 267 9.94 -8.91 8.44
CA SER A 267 10.33 -8.15 9.64
C SER A 267 9.77 -6.74 9.68
N THR A 268 9.49 -6.12 8.52
CA THR A 268 9.01 -4.72 8.45
C THR A 268 7.57 -4.59 7.97
N CYS A 269 6.97 -5.64 7.41
CA CYS A 269 5.61 -5.63 6.88
C CYS A 269 4.57 -5.66 8.02
N ASP A 270 3.64 -4.70 7.98
CA ASP A 270 2.50 -4.65 8.90
C ASP A 270 1.31 -5.43 8.33
N TYR A 271 1.06 -5.26 7.03
CA TYR A 271 0.04 -5.96 6.28
C TYR A 271 0.38 -5.94 4.78
N PHE A 272 -0.28 -6.80 4.03
CA PHE A 272 -0.43 -6.60 2.59
C PHE A 272 -1.90 -6.63 2.21
N ALA A 273 -2.24 -5.99 1.10
CA ALA A 273 -3.58 -6.01 0.54
C ALA A 273 -3.61 -6.83 -0.75
N ALA A 274 -4.64 -7.63 -0.93
CA ALA A 274 -4.77 -8.53 -2.07
C ALA A 274 -6.22 -8.70 -2.48
#